data_AF-M0GD76-F1
#
_entry.id   AF-M0GD76-F1
#
_cell.length_a   1.000
_cell.length_b   1.000
_cell.length_c   1.000
_cell.angle_alpha   90.00
_cell.angle_beta   90.00
_cell.angle_gamma   90.00
#
_symmetry.space_group_name_H-M   'P 1'
#
loop_
_entity.id
_entity.type
_entity.pdbx_description
1 polymer ?
#
loop_
_entity_poly.entity_id
_entity_poly.type
_entity_poly.pdbx_seq_one_letter_code
_entity_poly.pdbx_strand_id
1 'polypeptide(L)' 'MSWTEVRRDDRIVEWERSDGHATIRLRRGPNTWHVRVDRLYQSAEGRGYEGKRFESEAEARETVDAWKTEYDVDD' A
#
# COMPACT_ATOMS: atom_id res chain seq x y z
N MET A 1 -1.24 -10.04 10.55
CA MET A 1 0.03 -10.25 9.82
C MET A 1 0.98 -9.04 9.98
N SER A 2 2.16 -9.03 9.34
CA SER A 2 3.08 -7.88 9.39
C SER A 2 3.41 -7.35 7.99
N TRP A 3 3.68 -6.04 7.91
CA TRP A 3 4.08 -5.37 6.67
C TRP A 3 5.57 -5.04 6.72
N THR A 4 6.28 -5.39 5.66
CA THR A 4 7.71 -5.12 5.52
C THR A 4 7.94 -4.09 4.43
N GLU A 5 8.77 -3.08 4.70
CA GLU A 5 9.21 -2.15 3.65
C GLU A 5 10.17 -2.87 2.71
N VAL A 6 9.75 -3.08 1.45
CA VAL A 6 10.53 -3.79 0.43
C VAL A 6 11.25 -2.84 -0.51
N ARG A 7 10.82 -1.57 -0.56
CA ARG A 7 11.47 -0.53 -1.36
C ARG A 7 11.28 0.84 -0.73
N ARG A 8 12.35 1.63 -0.73
CA ARG A 8 12.33 3.06 -0.43
C ARG A 8 13.32 3.79 -1.32
N ASP A 9 12.81 4.72 -2.12
CA ASP A 9 13.58 5.66 -2.92
C ASP A 9 13.04 7.10 -2.73
N ASP A 10 13.56 8.06 -3.49
CA ASP A 10 13.20 9.47 -3.39
C ASP A 10 11.73 9.76 -3.71
N ARG A 11 11.05 8.85 -4.40
CA ARG A 11 9.66 9.03 -4.86
C ARG A 11 8.73 7.91 -4.43
N ILE A 12 9.22 6.76 -4.05
CA ILE A 12 8.41 5.57 -3.80
C ILE A 12 8.82 4.95 -2.48
N VAL A 13 7.82 4.65 -1.66
CA VAL A 13 7.94 3.71 -0.55
C VAL A 13 6.93 2.60 -0.78
N GLU A 14 7.37 1.36 -0.67
CA GLU A 14 6.54 0.18 -0.90
C GLU A 14 6.69 -0.79 0.26
N TRP A 15 5.55 -1.33 0.67
CA TRP A 15 5.44 -2.36 1.68
C TRP A 15 4.81 -3.59 1.07
N GLU A 16 5.31 -4.75 1.46
CA GLU A 16 4.75 -6.06 1.15
C GLU A 16 4.24 -6.70 2.43
N ARG A 17 3.07 -7.31 2.37
CA ARG A 17 2.53 -8.12 3.47
C ARG A 17 3.35 -9.40 3.58
N SER A 18 3.58 -9.88 4.79
CA SER A 18 4.47 -11.02 5.08
C SER A 18 4.16 -12.33 4.34
N ASP A 19 2.95 -12.50 3.83
CA ASP A 19 2.53 -13.66 3.03
C ASP A 19 2.72 -13.48 1.51
N GLY A 20 3.21 -12.31 1.07
CA GLY A 20 3.41 -12.00 -0.34
C GLY A 20 2.12 -11.82 -1.14
N HIS A 21 0.97 -11.64 -0.49
CA HIS A 21 -0.32 -11.54 -1.17
C HIS A 21 -0.84 -10.11 -1.34
N ALA A 22 -0.24 -9.14 -0.66
CA ALA A 22 -0.60 -7.74 -0.81
C ALA A 22 0.62 -6.83 -0.81
N THR A 23 0.56 -5.76 -1.59
CA THR A 23 1.53 -4.67 -1.54
C THR A 23 0.82 -3.34 -1.37
N ILE A 24 1.39 -2.42 -0.60
CA ILE A 24 0.97 -1.03 -0.50
C ILE A 24 2.12 -0.16 -1.00
N ARG A 25 1.82 0.77 -1.91
CA ARG A 25 2.79 1.69 -2.49
C ARG A 25 2.36 3.13 -2.24
N LEU A 26 3.21 3.89 -1.57
CA LEU A 26 3.17 5.34 -1.51
C LEU A 26 4.10 5.91 -2.58
N ARG A 27 3.56 6.72 -3.49
CA ARG A 27 4.32 7.41 -4.53
C ARG A 27 4.16 8.92 -4.42
N ARG A 28 5.27 9.64 -4.39
CA ARG A 28 5.37 11.09 -4.56
C ARG A 28 5.36 11.45 -6.05
N GLY A 29 4.33 12.17 -6.47
CA GLY A 29 4.25 12.88 -7.74
C GLY A 29 4.77 14.32 -7.63
N PRO A 30 4.68 15.11 -8.73
CA PRO A 30 5.15 16.50 -8.72
C PRO A 30 4.47 17.37 -7.65
N ASN A 31 3.15 17.24 -7.50
CA ASN A 31 2.34 18.05 -6.57
C ASN A 31 1.36 17.21 -5.75
N THR A 32 1.42 15.89 -5.84
CA THR A 32 0.45 14.98 -5.23
C THR A 32 1.12 13.72 -4.73
N TRP A 33 0.46 13.06 -3.80
CA TRP A 33 0.81 11.74 -3.29
C TRP A 33 -0.21 10.73 -3.77
N HIS A 34 0.24 9.53 -4.10
CA HIS A 34 -0.63 8.45 -4.55
C HIS A 34 -0.35 7.21 -3.71
N VAL A 35 -1.39 6.71 -3.05
CA VAL A 35 -1.35 5.45 -2.31
C VAL A 35 -2.09 4.42 -3.14
N ARG A 36 -1.47 3.26 -3.34
CA ARG A 36 -2.07 2.12 -4.05
C ARG A 36 -1.90 0.86 -3.23
N VAL A 37 -2.93 0.03 -3.15
CA VAL A 37 -2.86 -1.33 -2.65
C VAL A 37 -3.15 -2.29 -3.80
N ASP A 38 -2.32 -3.31 -3.93
CA ASP A 38 -2.47 -4.38 -4.92
C ASP A 38 -2.62 -5.71 -4.19
N ARG A 39 -3.77 -6.38 -4.38
CA ARG A 39 -4.04 -7.75 -3.92
C ARG A 39 -3.68 -8.73 -5.02
N LEU A 40 -2.71 -9.60 -4.76
CA LEU A 40 -2.16 -10.57 -5.71
C LEU A 40 -2.96 -11.88 -5.69
N TYR A 41 -2.94 -12.59 -6.82
CA TYR A 41 -3.88 -13.67 -7.21
C TYR A 41 -3.79 -14.99 -6.42
N GLN A 42 -3.22 -14.99 -5.21
CA GLN A 42 -3.16 -16.16 -4.34
C GLN A 42 -3.99 -16.04 -3.05
N SER A 43 -4.63 -14.89 -2.78
CA SER A 43 -5.71 -14.78 -1.79
C SER A 43 -7.05 -15.21 -2.36
N ALA A 44 -7.93 -15.77 -1.52
CA ALA A 44 -9.25 -16.30 -1.90
C ALA A 44 -10.17 -15.27 -2.61
N GLU A 45 -9.88 -13.96 -2.49
CA GLU A 45 -10.70 -12.85 -2.99
C GLU A 45 -10.39 -12.40 -4.45
N GLY A 46 -9.31 -12.88 -5.08
CA GLY A 46 -8.94 -12.52 -6.47
C GLY A 46 -8.08 -11.24 -6.64
N ARG A 47 -7.80 -10.83 -7.89
CA ARG A 47 -6.96 -9.64 -8.26
C ARG A 47 -7.82 -8.41 -8.03
N GLY A 48 -7.41 -7.57 -7.10
CA GLY A 48 -8.01 -6.26 -6.85
C GLY A 48 -6.94 -5.22 -6.62
N TYR A 49 -7.18 -4.00 -7.09
CA TYR A 49 -6.37 -2.85 -6.71
C TYR A 49 -7.27 -1.71 -6.27
N GLU A 50 -6.81 -0.94 -5.28
CA GLU A 50 -7.42 0.31 -4.87
C GLU A 50 -6.33 1.40 -4.87
N GLY A 51 -6.69 2.63 -5.28
CA GLY A 51 -5.76 3.74 -5.37
C GLY A 51 -6.41 5.07 -4.99
N LYS A 52 -5.72 5.86 -4.17
CA LYS A 52 -6.15 7.19 -3.71
C LYS A 52 -5.05 8.23 -3.92
N ARG A 53 -5.47 9.46 -4.25
CA ARG A 53 -4.57 10.62 -4.44
C ARG A 53 -4.81 11.64 -3.33
N PHE A 54 -3.74 12.28 -2.90
CA PHE A 54 -3.74 13.27 -1.82
C PHE A 54 -2.85 14.46 -2.20
N GLU A 55 -3.17 15.62 -1.66
CA GLU A 55 -2.33 16.81 -1.78
C GLU A 55 -1.28 16.86 -0.66
N SER A 56 -1.58 16.25 0.50
CA SER A 56 -0.68 16.16 1.65
C SER A 56 0.04 14.82 1.74
N GLU A 57 1.31 14.85 2.15
CA GLU A 57 2.06 13.63 2.52
C GLU A 57 1.45 12.98 3.76
N ALA A 58 0.98 13.79 4.71
CA ALA A 58 0.42 13.31 5.97
C ALA A 58 -0.83 12.46 5.72
N GLU A 59 -1.79 12.98 4.95
CA GLU A 59 -3.03 12.26 4.59
C GLU A 59 -2.74 10.96 3.82
N ALA A 60 -1.73 10.98 2.95
CA ALA A 60 -1.29 9.80 2.23
C ALA A 60 -0.70 8.75 3.17
N ARG A 61 0.10 9.16 4.16
CA ARG A 61 0.66 8.25 5.18
C ARG A 61 -0.41 7.70 6.11
N GLU A 62 -1.36 8.52 6.54
CA GLU A 62 -2.52 8.06 7.31
C GLU A 62 -3.32 7.01 6.54
N THR A 63 -3.49 7.19 5.24
CA THR A 63 -4.13 6.18 4.38
C THR A 63 -3.30 4.90 4.28
N VAL A 64 -1.98 5.00 4.18
CA VAL A 64 -1.10 3.81 4.21
C VAL A 64 -1.30 3.04 5.51
N ASP A 65 -1.31 3.71 6.66
CA ASP A 65 -1.45 3.05 7.96
C ASP A 65 -2.86 2.46 8.16
N ALA A 66 -3.89 3.16 7.69
CA ALA A 66 -5.26 2.66 7.66
C ALA A 66 -5.36 1.39 6.80
N TRP A 67 -4.80 1.41 5.60
CA TRP A 67 -4.80 0.25 4.70
C TRP A 67 -3.95 -0.90 5.20
N LYS A 68 -2.82 -0.63 5.86
CA LYS A 68 -2.06 -1.70 6.51
C LYS A 68 -2.92 -2.47 7.50
N THR A 69 -3.75 -1.78 8.27
CA THR A 69 -4.70 -2.39 9.22
C THR A 69 -5.86 -3.09 8.52
N GLU A 70 -6.49 -2.43 7.53
CA GLU A 70 -7.64 -2.96 6.79
C GLU A 70 -7.31 -4.25 6.03
N TYR A 71 -6.13 -4.26 5.38
CA TYR A 71 -5.63 -5.40 4.60
C TYR A 71 -4.73 -6.32 5.43
N ASP A 72 -4.69 -6.17 6.76
CA ASP A 72 -4.06 -7.12 7.67
C ASP A 72 -4.97 -8.33 7.95
N VAL A 73 -5.42 -9.00 6.89
CA VAL A 73 -6.23 -10.21 7.01
C VAL A 73 -5.32 -11.42 7.16
N ASP A 74 -5.54 -12.21 8.21
CA ASP A 74 -5.07 -13.59 8.31
C ASP A 74 -5.97 -14.45 7.38
N ASP A 75 -5.39 -15.10 6.38
CA ASP A 75 -6.10 -16.01 5.47
C ASP A 75 -6.55 -17.29 6.19
#